data_AF-A0A0W8DVT8-F1
#
_entry.id   AF-A0A0W8DVT8-F1
#
_cell.length_a   1.000
_cell.length_b   1.000
_cell.length_c   1.000
_cell.angle_alpha   90.00
_cell.angle_beta   90.00
_cell.angle_gamma   90.00
#
_symmetry.space_group_name_H-M   'P 1'
#
loop_
_entity.id
_entity.type
_entity.pdbx_description
1 polymer ?
#
loop_
_entity_poly.entity_id
_entity_poly.type
_entity_poly.pdbx_seq_one_letter_code
_entity_poly.pdbx_strand_id
1 'polypeptide(L)'
;MEKLSESIAGRLGYKGISMQCKLYKLLVYGEGGHFKKHQDTEKEDGMVATLVVQLPSLHEGGNLVVYRGGEVKYCHAFGKKEGTAEYLPHYAVHYADAEHALEKVTKGYRLVLVYSICLPSMMRHLMRKSDETLGEELGAVINSMDDDESFALLLAHEYTEKSIEEMGSGALKSVDRARFQTLQDSNSVAAPGKALQFFIARLNHDISYWDDGGSWVENSRDESLYGTLRLVRSWANLQALNCTSTY
;
A
#
# COMPACT_ATOMS: atom_id res chain seq x y z
N MET A 1 13.79 16.05 -0.89
CA MET A 1 12.68 15.58 -0.03
C MET A 1 11.38 15.39 -0.79
N GLU A 2 10.99 16.29 -1.69
CA GLU A 2 9.73 16.18 -2.47
C GLU A 2 9.57 14.85 -3.21
N LYS A 3 10.54 14.46 -4.05
CA LYS A 3 10.52 13.17 -4.77
C LYS A 3 10.42 11.95 -3.83
N LEU A 4 11.07 12.03 -2.66
CA LEU A 4 11.00 10.97 -1.65
C LEU A 4 9.61 10.91 -1.02
N SER A 5 9.02 12.07 -0.70
CA SER A 5 7.66 12.19 -0.18
C SER A 5 6.63 11.57 -1.14
N GLU A 6 6.73 11.87 -2.43
CA GLU A 6 5.83 11.33 -3.45
C GLU A 6 5.93 9.80 -3.56
N SER A 7 7.16 9.26 -3.57
CA SER A 7 7.39 7.81 -3.56
C SER A 7 6.81 7.14 -2.31
N ILE A 8 7.01 7.76 -1.13
CA ILE A 8 6.47 7.27 0.14
C ILE A 8 4.93 7.32 0.10
N ALA A 9 4.33 8.41 -0.37
CA ALA A 9 2.89 8.57 -0.48
C ALA A 9 2.28 7.43 -1.32
N GLY A 10 2.85 7.15 -2.49
CA GLY A 10 2.41 6.04 -3.34
C GLY A 10 2.52 4.67 -2.64
N ARG A 11 3.60 4.43 -1.89
CA ARG A 11 3.81 3.17 -1.15
C ARG A 11 2.89 3.02 0.06
N LEU A 12 2.47 4.12 0.67
CA LEU A 12 1.53 4.15 1.79
C LEU A 12 0.06 4.10 1.34
N GLY A 13 -0.22 4.14 0.04
CA GLY A 13 -1.58 4.13 -0.53
C GLY A 13 -2.17 5.52 -0.81
N TYR A 14 -1.41 6.59 -0.60
CA TYR A 14 -1.80 7.99 -0.81
C TYR A 14 -1.29 8.53 -2.15
N LYS A 15 -1.38 7.73 -3.22
CA LYS A 15 -0.88 8.12 -4.56
C LYS A 15 -1.56 9.41 -5.03
N GLY A 16 -0.76 10.39 -5.47
CA GLY A 16 -1.25 11.69 -5.91
C GLY A 16 -1.54 12.69 -4.78
N ILE A 17 -1.35 12.31 -3.51
CA ILE A 17 -1.49 13.21 -2.36
C ILE A 17 -0.12 13.76 -1.98
N SER A 18 -0.01 15.08 -1.90
CA SER A 18 1.19 15.77 -1.45
C SER A 18 1.31 15.67 0.07
N MET A 19 2.12 14.72 0.56
CA MET A 19 2.35 14.50 1.99
C MET A 19 3.31 15.55 2.57
N GLN A 20 3.03 16.00 3.79
CA GLN A 20 3.91 16.90 4.53
C GLN A 20 4.96 16.10 5.30
N CYS A 21 6.24 16.32 5.00
CA CYS A 21 7.36 15.75 5.76
C CYS A 21 7.87 16.77 6.79
N LYS A 22 7.47 16.65 8.05
CA LYS A 22 7.89 17.56 9.12
C LYS A 22 9.07 16.96 9.89
N LEU A 23 10.21 17.65 9.92
CA LEU A 23 11.35 17.19 10.73
C LEU A 23 10.98 17.27 12.21
N TYR A 24 11.07 16.16 12.91
CA TYR A 24 10.78 16.09 14.34
C TYR A 24 12.05 16.15 15.18
N LYS A 25 13.02 15.26 14.93
CA LYS A 25 14.24 15.20 15.73
C LYS A 25 15.45 14.71 14.94
N LEU A 26 16.62 15.25 15.31
CA LEU A 26 17.92 14.65 15.03
C LEU A 26 18.31 13.80 16.23
N LEU A 27 18.76 12.57 15.98
CA LEU A 27 19.20 11.64 17.02
C LEU A 27 20.62 11.17 16.73
N VAL A 28 21.43 11.11 17.79
CA VAL A 28 22.76 10.51 17.80
C VAL A 28 22.74 9.36 18.79
N TYR A 29 22.98 8.15 18.30
CA TYR A 29 23.15 6.97 19.14
C TYR A 29 24.61 6.56 19.13
N GLY A 30 25.30 6.74 20.26
CA GLY A 30 26.63 6.18 20.46
C GLY A 30 26.57 4.70 20.86
N GLU A 31 27.74 4.14 21.15
CA GLU A 31 27.87 2.77 21.65
C GLU A 31 27.00 2.52 22.89
N GLY A 32 26.28 1.40 22.90
CA GLY A 32 25.29 1.05 23.91
C GLY A 32 23.91 1.68 23.69
N GLY A 33 23.79 2.69 22.83
CA GLY A 33 22.52 3.35 22.49
C GLY A 33 21.51 2.38 21.88
N HIS A 34 20.30 2.36 22.43
CA HIS A 34 19.19 1.52 22.00
C HIS A 34 17.87 2.04 22.57
N PHE A 35 16.75 1.51 22.07
CA PHE A 35 15.47 1.63 22.76
C PHE A 35 14.67 0.34 22.60
N LYS A 36 13.90 0.02 23.63
CA LYS A 36 13.05 -1.16 23.64
C LYS A 36 11.85 -0.97 22.71
N LYS A 37 11.25 -2.10 22.34
CA LYS A 37 10.00 -2.15 21.58
C LYS A 37 8.97 -1.22 22.21
N HIS A 38 8.50 -0.26 21.42
CA HIS A 38 7.43 0.66 21.79
C HIS A 38 6.69 1.13 20.54
N GLN A 39 5.51 1.69 20.75
CA GLN A 39 4.80 2.46 19.73
C GLN A 39 5.00 3.94 20.05
N ASP A 40 5.34 4.74 19.04
CA ASP A 40 5.41 6.19 19.21
C ASP A 40 3.98 6.72 19.40
N THR A 41 3.81 7.70 20.28
CA THR A 41 2.57 8.49 20.23
C THR A 41 2.62 9.40 19.01
N GLU A 42 1.47 9.66 18.40
CA GLU A 42 1.37 10.69 17.36
C GLU A 42 1.91 12.02 17.88
N LYS A 43 2.65 12.72 17.01
CA LYS A 43 3.36 13.97 17.36
C LYS A 43 2.79 15.18 16.64
N GLU A 44 2.04 14.95 15.57
CA GLU A 44 1.55 15.97 14.65
C GLU A 44 0.16 15.55 14.16
N ASP A 45 -0.76 16.51 14.05
CA ASP A 45 -2.06 16.24 13.44
C ASP A 45 -1.89 15.75 11.99
N GLY A 46 -2.61 14.70 11.64
CA GLY A 46 -2.52 14.15 10.30
C GLY A 46 -1.39 13.12 10.11
N MET A 47 -0.60 12.82 11.15
CA MET A 47 0.54 11.91 11.05
C MET A 47 0.09 10.49 10.76
N VAL A 48 0.52 9.93 9.63
CA VAL A 48 0.19 8.55 9.22
C VAL A 48 1.40 7.61 9.27
N ALA A 49 2.61 8.16 9.26
CA ALA A 49 3.85 7.40 9.26
C ALA A 49 5.02 8.20 9.83
N THR A 50 6.06 7.46 10.22
CA THR A 50 7.37 8.00 10.60
C THR A 50 8.38 7.63 9.51
N LEU A 51 9.11 8.63 9.02
CA LEU A 51 10.26 8.45 8.13
C LEU A 51 11.54 8.60 8.94
N VAL A 52 12.36 7.55 8.93
CA VAL A 52 13.67 7.49 9.57
C VAL A 52 14.73 7.57 8.48
N VAL A 53 15.49 8.66 8.44
CA VAL A 53 16.62 8.85 7.52
C VAL A 53 17.92 8.71 8.30
N GLN A 54 18.65 7.61 8.09
CA GLN A 54 20.01 7.46 8.58
C GLN A 54 20.95 8.26 7.69
N LEU A 55 21.66 9.20 8.30
CA LEU A 55 22.71 9.96 7.62
C LEU A 55 24.01 9.13 7.55
N PRO A 56 24.90 9.42 6.58
CA PRO A 56 26.21 8.80 6.50
C PRO A 56 26.93 8.87 7.86
N SER A 57 27.18 7.70 8.45
CA SER A 57 27.79 7.61 9.78
C SER A 57 28.40 6.23 10.01
N LEU A 58 29.58 6.19 10.63
CA LEU A 58 30.29 4.95 10.94
C LEU A 58 29.74 4.35 12.24
N HIS A 59 29.02 3.22 12.13
CA HIS A 59 28.51 2.46 13.28
C HIS A 59 28.32 0.97 12.98
N GLU A 60 28.31 0.17 14.04
CA GLU A 60 27.91 -1.25 14.04
C GLU A 60 26.72 -1.46 14.98
N GLY A 61 25.93 -2.52 14.78
CA GLY A 61 24.67 -2.72 15.51
C GLY A 61 23.64 -1.65 15.16
N GLY A 62 22.59 -1.44 15.96
CA GLY A 62 21.65 -0.34 15.71
C GLY A 62 20.65 -0.57 14.56
N ASN A 63 20.17 -1.80 14.34
CA ASN A 63 19.11 -2.05 13.37
C ASN A 63 17.77 -1.50 13.88
N LEU A 64 16.99 -0.90 12.98
CA LEU A 64 15.60 -0.54 13.27
C LEU A 64 14.72 -1.76 12.98
N VAL A 65 14.05 -2.26 14.01
CA VAL A 65 13.15 -3.42 13.91
C VAL A 65 11.72 -2.92 14.01
N VAL A 66 10.89 -3.27 13.04
CA VAL A 66 9.47 -2.90 12.98
C VAL A 66 8.63 -4.16 13.13
N TYR A 67 7.65 -4.11 14.02
CA TYR A 67 6.81 -5.22 14.39
C TYR A 67 5.39 -5.04 13.86
N ARG A 68 4.69 -6.16 13.67
CA ARG A 68 3.25 -6.17 13.39
C ARG A 68 2.62 -7.38 14.08
N GLY A 69 1.62 -7.15 14.93
CA GLY A 69 0.96 -8.22 15.69
C GLY A 69 1.93 -8.96 16.62
N GLY A 70 2.89 -8.26 17.22
CA GLY A 70 3.89 -8.86 18.11
C GLY A 70 5.11 -9.48 17.40
N GLU A 71 5.02 -9.79 16.11
CA GLU A 71 6.10 -10.44 15.35
C GLU A 71 7.01 -9.44 14.61
N VAL A 72 8.27 -9.81 14.39
CA VAL A 72 9.20 -9.01 13.59
C VAL A 72 8.76 -9.04 12.13
N LYS A 73 8.37 -7.89 11.60
CA LYS A 73 7.96 -7.76 10.20
C LYS A 73 9.11 -7.30 9.30
N TYR A 74 9.88 -6.32 9.77
CA TYR A 74 11.01 -5.78 9.03
C TYR A 74 12.19 -5.49 9.97
N CYS A 75 13.40 -5.71 9.47
CA CYS A 75 14.64 -5.32 10.13
C CYS A 75 15.50 -4.52 9.15
N HIS A 76 15.67 -3.23 9.42
CA HIS A 76 16.38 -2.29 8.56
C HIS A 76 17.82 -2.13 9.04
N ALA A 77 18.75 -2.65 8.26
CA ALA A 77 20.19 -2.55 8.49
C ALA A 77 20.84 -1.30 7.86
N PHE A 78 20.08 -0.46 7.13
CA PHE A 78 20.55 0.83 6.60
C PHE A 78 21.96 0.80 5.97
N GLY A 79 22.15 -0.02 4.93
CA GLY A 79 23.41 -0.04 4.17
C GLY A 79 24.56 -0.79 4.81
N LYS A 80 24.41 -1.34 6.02
CA LYS A 80 25.47 -2.08 6.71
C LYS A 80 25.88 -3.35 5.97
N LYS A 81 24.93 -4.08 5.38
CA LYS A 81 25.24 -5.31 4.61
C LYS A 81 26.02 -5.00 3.34
N GLU A 82 25.73 -3.84 2.76
CA GLU A 82 26.32 -3.35 1.52
C GLU A 82 27.59 -2.51 1.74
N GLY A 83 28.00 -2.26 3.00
CA GLY A 83 29.16 -1.42 3.33
C GLY A 83 28.97 0.06 3.01
N THR A 84 27.72 0.53 2.87
CA THR A 84 27.39 1.88 2.40
C THR A 84 26.96 2.83 3.52
N ALA A 85 26.73 2.32 4.74
CA ALA A 85 26.23 3.10 5.88
C ALA A 85 27.09 4.34 6.24
N GLU A 86 28.41 4.27 6.02
CA GLU A 86 29.34 5.36 6.28
C GLU A 86 29.28 6.48 5.24
N TYR A 87 28.84 6.16 4.01
CA TYR A 87 29.02 7.04 2.84
C TYR A 87 27.71 7.49 2.22
N LEU A 88 26.62 6.73 2.38
CA LEU A 88 25.34 6.99 1.76
C LEU A 88 24.21 7.13 2.80
N PRO A 89 23.22 8.00 2.54
CA PRO A 89 22.03 8.04 3.35
C PRO A 89 21.14 6.84 3.04
N HIS A 90 20.49 6.33 4.08
CA HIS A 90 19.50 5.26 3.96
C HIS A 90 18.22 5.68 4.68
N TYR A 91 17.08 5.13 4.28
CA TYR A 91 15.83 5.44 4.95
C TYR A 91 14.94 4.22 5.15
N ALA A 92 14.07 4.33 6.14
CA ALA A 92 12.99 3.40 6.40
C ALA A 92 11.73 4.21 6.75
N VAL A 93 10.57 3.65 6.43
CA VAL A 93 9.28 4.23 6.77
C VAL A 93 8.45 3.16 7.45
N HIS A 94 7.79 3.52 8.54
CA HIS A 94 6.81 2.68 9.21
C HIS A 94 5.56 3.49 9.54
N TYR A 95 4.42 2.83 9.63
CA TYR A 95 3.18 3.47 10.05
C TYR A 95 3.31 4.04 11.46
N ALA A 96 2.53 5.09 11.75
CA ALA A 96 2.56 5.77 13.05
C ALA A 96 2.14 4.83 14.20
N ASP A 97 1.28 3.86 13.90
CA ASP A 97 0.80 2.84 14.83
C ASP A 97 1.73 1.61 14.94
N ALA A 98 2.84 1.58 14.21
CA ALA A 98 3.75 0.45 14.23
C ALA A 98 4.61 0.43 15.51
N GLU A 99 4.59 -0.69 16.21
CA GLU A 99 5.59 -0.97 17.24
C GLU A 99 6.98 -1.13 16.60
N HIS A 100 7.99 -0.55 17.22
CA HIS A 100 9.36 -0.58 16.72
C HIS A 100 10.39 -0.53 17.84
N ALA A 101 11.60 -1.02 17.55
CA ALA A 101 12.73 -1.06 18.45
C ALA A 101 14.02 -0.65 17.71
N LEU A 102 15.00 -0.14 18.44
CA LEU A 102 16.36 0.03 17.95
C LEU A 102 17.24 -0.94 18.70
N GLU A 103 17.84 -1.88 17.97
CA GLU A 103 18.87 -2.75 18.53
C GLU A 103 20.07 -1.95 19.03
N LYS A 104 20.88 -2.54 19.89
CA LYS A 104 22.05 -1.86 20.45
C LYS A 104 23.05 -1.49 19.37
N VAL A 105 23.47 -0.22 19.34
CA VAL A 105 24.67 0.21 18.62
C VAL A 105 25.88 -0.37 19.36
N THR A 106 26.62 -1.24 18.69
CA THR A 106 27.75 -1.97 19.29
C THR A 106 29.07 -1.24 19.12
N LYS A 107 29.16 -0.29 18.18
CA LYS A 107 30.35 0.53 17.94
C LYS A 107 30.00 1.80 17.19
N GLY A 108 30.74 2.87 17.43
CA GLY A 108 30.63 4.13 16.69
C GLY A 108 29.39 4.94 17.03
N TYR A 109 28.94 5.77 16.08
CA TYR A 109 27.81 6.68 16.26
C TYR A 109 26.85 6.59 15.08
N ARG A 110 25.59 6.31 15.35
CA ARG A 110 24.51 6.30 14.36
C ARG A 110 23.77 7.63 14.37
N LEU A 111 23.81 8.35 13.25
CA LEU A 111 23.17 9.65 13.07
C LEU A 111 21.87 9.53 12.27
N VAL A 112 20.77 10.10 12.78
CA VAL A 112 19.43 9.89 12.20
C VAL A 112 18.59 11.15 12.26
N LEU A 113 17.89 11.44 11.18
CA LEU A 113 16.77 12.39 11.15
C LEU A 113 15.45 11.61 11.18
N VAL A 114 14.53 12.04 12.03
CA VAL A 114 13.18 11.47 12.14
C VAL A 114 12.18 12.51 11.69
N TYR A 115 11.35 12.16 10.73
CA TYR A 115 10.30 13.00 10.17
C TYR A 115 8.92 12.38 10.45
N SER A 116 7.96 13.23 10.79
CA SER A 116 6.53 12.90 10.75
C SER A 116 6.03 13.08 9.32
N ILE A 117 5.36 12.06 8.79
CA ILE A 117 4.71 12.09 7.47
C ILE A 117 3.23 12.33 7.70
N CYS A 118 2.73 13.51 7.32
CA CYS A 118 1.38 13.95 7.60
C CYS A 118 0.54 14.13 6.33
N LEU A 119 -0.73 13.76 6.40
CA LEU A 119 -1.73 14.13 5.41
C LEU A 119 -2.04 15.65 5.51
N PRO A 120 -2.27 16.33 4.37
CA PRO A 120 -2.82 17.68 4.37
C PRO A 120 -4.14 17.75 5.14
N SER A 121 -4.44 18.88 5.77
CA SER A 121 -5.65 19.06 6.59
C SER A 121 -6.94 18.62 5.88
N MET A 122 -7.09 18.94 4.59
CA MET A 122 -8.25 18.57 3.78
C MET A 122 -8.37 17.06 3.49
N MET A 123 -7.27 16.31 3.61
CA MET A 123 -7.20 14.86 3.34
C MET A 123 -7.14 14.00 4.61
N ARG A 124 -7.19 14.61 5.81
CA ARG A 124 -7.08 13.86 7.09
C ARG A 124 -8.21 12.86 7.31
N HIS A 125 -9.34 13.00 6.64
CA HIS A 125 -10.43 12.02 6.67
C HIS A 125 -10.02 10.64 6.08
N LEU A 126 -8.92 10.58 5.32
CA LEU A 126 -8.34 9.33 4.79
C LEU A 126 -7.41 8.62 5.78
N MET A 127 -7.17 9.20 6.96
CA MET A 127 -6.40 8.53 8.00
C MET A 127 -7.14 7.30 8.48
N ARG A 128 -6.44 6.16 8.52
CA ARG A 128 -6.96 4.94 9.12
C ARG A 128 -7.17 5.17 10.62
N LYS A 129 -8.39 4.89 11.12
CA LYS A 129 -8.64 4.86 12.57
C LYS A 129 -7.97 3.64 13.17
N SER A 130 -7.16 3.81 14.21
CA SER A 130 -6.34 2.73 14.81
C SER A 130 -7.14 1.62 15.49
N ASP A 131 -8.41 1.86 15.79
CA ASP A 131 -9.25 0.98 16.62
C ASP A 131 -10.16 0.06 15.82
N GLU A 132 -10.36 0.32 14.52
CA GLU A 132 -11.20 -0.49 13.63
C GLU A 132 -10.30 -1.38 12.77
N THR A 133 -10.62 -2.68 12.71
CA THR A 133 -9.98 -3.55 11.73
C THR A 133 -10.32 -3.05 10.33
N LEU A 134 -9.39 -3.20 9.38
CA LEU A 134 -9.63 -2.81 7.99
C LEU A 134 -10.89 -3.47 7.41
N GLY A 135 -11.26 -4.65 7.90
CA GLY A 135 -12.51 -5.34 7.55
C GLY A 135 -13.77 -4.64 8.07
N GLU A 136 -13.75 -4.06 9.27
CA GLU A 136 -14.88 -3.29 9.83
C GLU A 136 -15.06 -1.96 9.09
N GLU A 137 -13.97 -1.25 8.81
CA GLU A 137 -14.00 -0.01 8.04
C GLU A 137 -14.57 -0.25 6.63
N LEU A 138 -14.06 -1.28 5.94
CA LEU A 138 -14.58 -1.66 4.63
C LEU A 138 -16.01 -2.20 4.71
N GLY A 139 -16.37 -2.92 5.77
CA GLY A 139 -17.75 -3.36 6.01
C GLY A 139 -18.72 -2.18 6.12
N ALA A 140 -18.32 -1.12 6.83
CA ALA A 140 -19.11 0.11 6.93
C ALA A 140 -19.28 0.79 5.56
N VAL A 141 -18.21 0.87 4.77
CA VAL A 141 -18.26 1.40 3.39
C VAL A 141 -19.17 0.56 2.51
N ILE A 142 -19.04 -0.77 2.56
CA ILE A 142 -19.90 -1.72 1.82
C ILE A 142 -21.36 -1.48 2.20
N ASN A 143 -21.66 -1.27 3.47
CA ASN A 143 -23.03 -0.99 3.93
C ASN A 143 -23.58 0.33 3.41
N SER A 144 -22.72 1.35 3.22
CA SER A 144 -23.13 2.66 2.69
C SER A 144 -23.25 2.71 1.16
N MET A 145 -22.71 1.73 0.43
CA MET A 145 -22.86 1.66 -1.02
C MET A 145 -24.33 1.52 -1.42
N ASP A 146 -24.69 2.06 -2.58
CA ASP A 146 -25.99 1.83 -3.21
C ASP A 146 -26.09 0.41 -3.78
N ASP A 147 -27.30 -0.10 -3.99
CA ASP A 147 -27.51 -1.49 -4.41
C ASP A 147 -27.00 -1.78 -5.83
N ASP A 148 -26.91 -0.74 -6.67
CA ASP A 148 -26.44 -0.82 -8.06
C ASP A 148 -24.95 -0.47 -8.23
N GLU A 149 -24.27 -0.09 -7.14
CA GLU A 149 -22.89 0.36 -7.18
C GLU A 149 -21.92 -0.82 -7.38
N SER A 150 -20.94 -0.64 -8.26
CA SER A 150 -19.90 -1.63 -8.54
C SER A 150 -18.55 -0.95 -8.74
N PHE A 151 -17.48 -1.65 -8.40
CA PHE A 151 -16.12 -1.15 -8.59
C PHE A 151 -15.21 -2.27 -9.08
N ALA A 152 -14.06 -1.87 -9.62
CA ALA A 152 -13.10 -2.79 -10.19
C ALA A 152 -11.71 -2.52 -9.62
N LEU A 153 -10.98 -3.58 -9.28
CA LEU A 153 -9.60 -3.50 -8.83
C LEU A 153 -8.70 -4.19 -9.85
N LEU A 154 -7.73 -3.44 -10.37
CA LEU A 154 -6.71 -4.01 -11.23
C LEU A 154 -5.77 -4.89 -10.39
N LEU A 155 -5.58 -6.12 -10.83
CA LEU A 155 -4.62 -7.03 -10.23
C LEU A 155 -3.20 -6.53 -10.50
N ALA A 156 -2.35 -6.59 -9.48
CA ALA A 156 -0.97 -6.14 -9.55
C ALA A 156 -0.05 -7.16 -10.24
N HIS A 157 -0.43 -8.44 -10.23
CA HIS A 157 0.28 -9.49 -10.96
C HIS A 157 -0.49 -9.92 -12.20
N GLU A 158 0.25 -10.39 -13.19
CA GLU A 158 -0.30 -11.14 -14.30
C GLU A 158 -0.53 -12.60 -13.88
N TYR A 159 -1.67 -13.15 -14.28
CA TYR A 159 -2.06 -14.53 -14.02
C TYR A 159 -2.37 -15.22 -15.34
N THR A 160 -2.01 -16.50 -15.44
CA THR A 160 -2.39 -17.30 -16.61
C THR A 160 -3.87 -17.66 -16.53
N GLU A 161 -4.55 -17.73 -17.67
CA GLU A 161 -5.96 -18.13 -17.77
C GLU A 161 -6.19 -19.47 -17.05
N LYS A 162 -5.36 -20.47 -17.35
CA LYS A 162 -5.35 -21.77 -16.67
C LYS A 162 -5.31 -21.66 -15.14
N SER A 163 -4.46 -20.78 -14.59
CA SER A 163 -4.35 -20.64 -13.12
C SER A 163 -5.61 -20.07 -12.49
N ILE A 164 -6.25 -19.10 -13.14
CA ILE A 164 -7.50 -18.50 -12.68
C ILE A 164 -8.67 -19.48 -12.85
N GLU A 165 -8.72 -20.22 -13.95
CA GLU A 165 -9.76 -21.23 -14.21
C GLU A 165 -9.70 -22.39 -13.21
N GLU A 166 -8.50 -22.91 -12.91
CA GLU A 166 -8.33 -24.05 -12.02
C GLU A 166 -8.48 -23.70 -10.54
N MET A 167 -8.03 -22.51 -10.11
CA MET A 167 -7.93 -22.16 -8.69
C MET A 167 -8.79 -20.95 -8.27
N GLY A 168 -9.39 -20.23 -9.22
CA GLY A 168 -10.14 -19.00 -8.94
C GLY A 168 -9.30 -17.99 -8.13
N SER A 169 -9.89 -17.48 -7.05
CA SER A 169 -9.18 -16.57 -6.13
C SER A 169 -8.00 -17.22 -5.40
N GLY A 170 -7.93 -18.56 -5.35
CA GLY A 170 -6.79 -19.30 -4.82
C GLY A 170 -5.49 -19.09 -5.62
N ALA A 171 -5.60 -18.66 -6.88
CA ALA A 171 -4.45 -18.30 -7.70
C ALA A 171 -3.77 -16.99 -7.28
N LEU A 172 -4.50 -16.10 -6.59
CA LEU A 172 -4.03 -14.75 -6.28
C LEU A 172 -2.81 -14.80 -5.35
N LYS A 173 -1.84 -13.93 -5.63
CA LYS A 173 -0.56 -13.86 -4.91
C LYS A 173 -0.34 -12.50 -4.29
N SER A 174 0.47 -12.48 -3.23
CA SER A 174 1.00 -11.26 -2.62
C SER A 174 -0.10 -10.22 -2.35
N VAL A 175 0.04 -8.99 -2.85
CA VAL A 175 -0.90 -7.89 -2.65
C VAL A 175 -2.31 -8.18 -3.16
N ASP A 176 -2.47 -8.96 -4.24
CA ASP A 176 -3.79 -9.29 -4.78
C ASP A 176 -4.55 -10.23 -3.85
N ARG A 177 -3.84 -11.23 -3.31
CA ARG A 177 -4.38 -12.13 -2.29
C ARG A 177 -4.78 -11.36 -1.03
N ALA A 178 -3.92 -10.45 -0.58
CA ALA A 178 -4.18 -9.66 0.62
C ALA A 178 -5.41 -8.75 0.44
N ARG A 179 -5.54 -8.08 -0.72
CA ARG A 179 -6.71 -7.26 -1.06
C ARG A 179 -7.98 -8.09 -1.11
N PHE A 180 -7.96 -9.23 -1.81
CA PHE A 180 -9.10 -10.13 -1.91
C PHE A 180 -9.54 -10.65 -0.53
N GLN A 181 -8.58 -11.11 0.29
CA GLN A 181 -8.88 -11.60 1.63
C GLN A 181 -9.53 -10.50 2.49
N THR A 182 -9.00 -9.28 2.43
CA THR A 182 -9.56 -8.17 3.20
C THR A 182 -11.01 -7.89 2.80
N LEU A 183 -11.32 -7.87 1.49
CA LEU A 183 -12.69 -7.67 1.00
C LEU A 183 -13.61 -8.84 1.40
N GLN A 184 -13.08 -10.07 1.41
CA GLN A 184 -13.82 -11.24 1.88
C GLN A 184 -14.10 -11.18 3.39
N ASP A 185 -13.13 -10.74 4.19
CA ASP A 185 -13.30 -10.54 5.64
C ASP A 185 -14.35 -9.44 5.89
N SER A 186 -14.36 -8.39 5.07
CA SER A 186 -15.34 -7.30 5.14
C SER A 186 -16.77 -7.77 4.87
N ASN A 187 -16.96 -8.76 3.99
CA ASN A 187 -18.27 -9.39 3.78
C ASN A 187 -18.79 -10.10 5.05
N SER A 188 -17.91 -10.56 5.93
CA SER A 188 -18.31 -11.23 7.18
C SER A 188 -18.91 -10.26 8.21
N VAL A 189 -18.66 -8.97 8.05
CA VAL A 189 -19.18 -7.89 8.90
C VAL A 189 -20.19 -6.98 8.18
N ALA A 190 -20.40 -7.19 6.88
CA ALA A 190 -21.42 -6.49 6.10
C ALA A 190 -22.84 -6.90 6.51
N ALA A 191 -23.80 -5.98 6.39
CA ALA A 191 -25.20 -6.25 6.68
C ALA A 191 -25.79 -7.32 5.73
N PRO A 192 -26.83 -8.06 6.15
CA PRO A 192 -27.48 -9.03 5.29
C PRO A 192 -27.91 -8.42 3.95
N GLY A 193 -27.55 -9.08 2.84
CA GLY A 193 -27.84 -8.60 1.48
C GLY A 193 -26.89 -7.51 0.96
N LYS A 194 -25.99 -6.97 1.80
CA LYS A 194 -25.02 -5.94 1.41
C LYS A 194 -23.66 -6.52 0.99
N ALA A 195 -23.41 -7.81 1.24
CA ALA A 195 -22.16 -8.50 0.90
C ALA A 195 -21.83 -8.43 -0.60
N LEU A 196 -20.55 -8.19 -0.91
CA LEU A 196 -20.03 -8.10 -2.27
C LEU A 196 -19.97 -9.47 -2.93
N GLN A 197 -20.29 -9.56 -4.23
CA GLN A 197 -19.95 -10.72 -5.04
C GLN A 197 -18.66 -10.44 -5.81
N PHE A 198 -17.76 -11.42 -5.82
CA PHE A 198 -16.43 -11.30 -6.43
C PHE A 198 -16.39 -12.00 -7.78
N PHE A 199 -15.93 -11.30 -8.81
CA PHE A 199 -15.69 -11.87 -10.13
C PHE A 199 -14.26 -11.54 -10.55
N ILE A 200 -13.50 -12.53 -11.01
CA ILE A 200 -12.21 -12.31 -11.68
C ILE A 200 -12.48 -12.29 -13.18
N ALA A 201 -11.88 -11.34 -13.87
CA ALA A 201 -11.94 -11.25 -15.31
C ALA A 201 -10.58 -10.69 -15.85
N ARG A 202 -10.33 -10.78 -17.16
CA ARG A 202 -9.17 -10.39 -18.03
C ARG A 202 -9.35 -9.15 -18.97
N LEU A 203 -8.62 -8.05 -18.74
CA LEU A 203 -8.85 -6.77 -19.44
C LEU A 203 -8.00 -6.74 -20.69
N ASN A 204 -8.64 -6.61 -21.85
CA ASN A 204 -7.95 -6.36 -23.09
C ASN A 204 -8.06 -4.87 -23.40
N HIS A 205 -6.91 -4.23 -23.56
CA HIS A 205 -6.81 -2.81 -23.91
C HIS A 205 -6.18 -2.74 -25.30
N ASP A 206 -6.99 -2.50 -26.32
CA ASP A 206 -6.53 -2.33 -27.69
C ASP A 206 -6.28 -0.84 -27.96
N ILE A 207 -5.01 -0.50 -28.22
CA ILE A 207 -4.59 0.84 -28.61
C ILE A 207 -4.07 0.77 -30.05
N SER A 208 -4.78 1.43 -30.97
CA SER A 208 -4.34 1.51 -32.35
C SER A 208 -3.62 2.84 -32.60
N TYR A 209 -2.47 2.75 -33.26
CA TYR A 209 -1.67 3.92 -33.66
C TYR A 209 -1.56 3.95 -35.18
N TRP A 210 -1.49 5.15 -35.75
CA TRP A 210 -1.08 5.32 -37.14
C TRP A 210 0.11 6.28 -37.23
N ASP A 211 0.92 6.09 -38.27
CA ASP A 211 2.11 6.89 -38.56
C ASP A 211 1.72 8.04 -39.50
N ASP A 212 1.89 9.28 -39.01
CA ASP A 212 1.62 10.49 -39.79
C ASP A 212 2.84 11.01 -40.57
N GLY A 213 3.91 10.23 -40.64
CA GLY A 213 5.16 10.60 -41.30
C GLY A 213 6.15 11.34 -40.39
N GLY A 214 5.96 11.25 -39.07
CA GLY A 214 6.88 11.83 -38.08
C GLY A 214 6.57 11.52 -36.61
N SER A 215 5.35 11.06 -36.30
CA SER A 215 4.92 10.69 -34.95
C SER A 215 3.93 9.53 -34.95
N TRP A 216 3.92 8.74 -33.87
CA TRP A 216 2.86 7.76 -33.62
C TRP A 216 1.68 8.45 -32.96
N VAL A 217 0.57 8.56 -33.67
CA VAL A 217 -0.66 9.22 -33.17
C VAL A 217 -1.71 8.16 -32.87
N GLU A 218 -2.27 8.19 -31.66
CA GLU A 218 -3.33 7.28 -31.21
C GLU A 218 -4.61 7.52 -32.06
N ASN A 219 -5.09 6.48 -32.74
CA ASN A 219 -6.22 6.53 -33.67
C ASN A 219 -7.55 6.27 -32.95
N SER A 220 -7.59 5.21 -32.16
CA SER A 220 -8.76 4.81 -31.39
C SER A 220 -8.35 3.98 -30.17
N ARG A 221 -9.17 4.08 -29.13
CA ARG A 221 -9.07 3.33 -27.88
C ARG A 221 -10.34 2.51 -27.74
N ASP A 222 -10.21 1.19 -27.75
CA ASP A 222 -11.32 0.27 -27.52
C ASP A 222 -11.06 -0.53 -26.25
N GLU A 223 -11.99 -0.45 -25.28
CA GLU A 223 -11.90 -1.13 -23.99
C GLU A 223 -13.00 -2.20 -23.94
N SER A 224 -12.63 -3.46 -24.15
CA SER A 224 -13.56 -4.58 -24.03
C SER A 224 -13.37 -5.32 -22.71
N LEU A 225 -14.43 -5.33 -21.91
CA LEU A 225 -14.45 -5.88 -20.55
C LEU A 225 -14.71 -7.38 -20.57
N TYR A 226 -13.65 -8.17 -20.48
CA TYR A 226 -13.76 -9.52 -19.94
C TYR A 226 -12.66 -9.77 -18.95
N GLY A 227 -12.61 -8.90 -17.91
CA GLY A 227 -11.61 -7.86 -17.61
C GLY A 227 -10.75 -7.83 -16.34
N THR A 228 -11.44 -7.75 -15.22
CA THR A 228 -10.92 -7.15 -14.01
C THR A 228 -11.41 -7.98 -12.84
N LEU A 229 -10.81 -7.87 -11.65
CA LEU A 229 -11.59 -8.24 -10.48
C LEU A 229 -12.75 -7.24 -10.40
N ARG A 230 -13.90 -7.58 -10.97
CA ARG A 230 -15.11 -6.78 -10.95
C ARG A 230 -15.87 -7.21 -9.71
N LEU A 231 -16.04 -6.30 -8.77
CA LEU A 231 -16.90 -6.53 -7.63
C LEU A 231 -18.27 -5.98 -8.01
N VAL A 232 -19.23 -6.88 -8.16
CA VAL A 232 -20.59 -6.54 -8.56
C VAL A 232 -21.52 -6.96 -7.43
N ARG A 233 -22.48 -6.10 -7.10
CA ARG A 233 -23.39 -6.34 -5.97
C ARG A 233 -24.66 -7.09 -6.33
N SER A 234 -25.10 -7.04 -7.58
CA SER A 234 -26.38 -7.59 -8.04
C SER A 234 -26.32 -8.17 -9.46
N TRP A 235 -27.04 -9.27 -9.69
CA TRP A 235 -27.24 -9.93 -10.98
C TRP A 235 -27.99 -9.06 -12.01
N ALA A 236 -28.70 -8.00 -11.60
CA ALA A 236 -29.52 -7.19 -12.49
C ALA A 236 -28.70 -6.39 -13.52
N ASN A 237 -27.45 -6.05 -13.21
CA ASN A 237 -26.60 -5.20 -14.05
C ASN A 237 -25.80 -5.96 -15.13
N LEU A 238 -26.07 -7.26 -15.32
CA LEU A 238 -25.44 -8.11 -16.34
C LEU A 238 -26.20 -8.18 -17.68
N GLN A 239 -27.44 -7.70 -17.75
CA GLN A 239 -28.27 -7.83 -18.97
C GLN A 239 -27.92 -6.84 -20.11
N ALA A 240 -26.95 -5.94 -19.93
CA ALA A 240 -26.68 -4.87 -20.90
C ALA A 240 -25.54 -5.12 -21.89
N LEU A 241 -24.90 -6.30 -21.92
CA LEU A 241 -23.81 -6.58 -22.87
C LEU A 241 -24.03 -7.93 -23.57
N ASN A 242 -24.51 -7.84 -24.81
CA ASN A 242 -24.83 -8.93 -25.72
C ASN A 242 -23.70 -9.97 -25.84
N CYS A 243 -23.95 -11.19 -25.36
CA CYS A 243 -23.33 -12.39 -25.92
C CYS A 243 -24.06 -12.74 -27.22
N THR A 244 -23.53 -12.32 -28.38
CA THR A 244 -23.89 -12.98 -29.64
C THR A 244 -23.18 -14.32 -29.70
N SER A 245 -23.97 -15.39 -29.55
CA SER A 245 -23.61 -16.73 -29.98
C SER A 245 -23.40 -16.74 -31.49
N THR A 246 -22.32 -17.38 -31.94
CA THR A 246 -22.27 -18.01 -33.26
C THR A 246 -21.44 -19.29 -33.16
N TYR A 247 -21.98 -20.33 -33.82
CA TYR A 247 -21.52 -21.72 -33.89
C TYR A 247 -20.07 -21.89 -34.35
#